data_AF-A0A1C0VBE2-F1
#
_entry.id   AF-A0A1C0VBE2-F1
#
_cell.length_a   1.000
_cell.length_b   1.000
_cell.length_c   1.000
_cell.angle_alpha   90.00
_cell.angle_beta   90.00
_cell.angle_gamma   90.00
#
_symmetry.space_group_name_H-M   'P 1'
#
loop_
_entity.id
_entity.type
_entity.pdbx_description
1 polymer ?
#
loop_
_entity_poly.entity_id
_entity_poly.type
_entity_poly.pdbx_seq_one_letter_code
_entity_poly.pdbx_strand_id
1 'polypeptide(L)'
;MKSWPPLTDYRRALDRLPIDRPLTPEEAIELLELRDRVAAELAQTPDRLTPALGRQLWWLDLQLRGWSDRLLVALESAPTDRQAEVDRLVYARSLIPSSQRWERFDPFANLLSAVFLTGSTGLIVDIAAKFFVPGVDWFGSLAVAGQSVIALVTGRTLVTETGQTWLKRQLIRYGFGDRYWQEAGCLGSLALLGLLIAVRQVGFPLLAEQYTRWGEKAYKENRLATAGECYERALLFQPEEIEARYLAGRLADEVSEPEQAQQHYRLVLKNPPEKTASSEDWQFYLQAASNLSRLYLLKKDPEQAAVIAQLAVRASAPMPKDPALDDGLYGLYKNLGWARFARGRYEEAESWLEKAIALEPFINRSDRAAAAHCLMAKTLDGLQDYRSALPHWERCANDAAQLGTPEGDAWQGQAGDRLDQPNAKPPKSANPANSAY
;
A
#
# COMPACT_ATOMS: atom_id res chain seq x y z
N MET A 1 -4.57 -10.97 53.00
CA MET A 1 -5.81 -10.31 53.47
C MET A 1 -6.84 -11.40 53.73
N LYS A 2 -7.43 -11.49 54.93
CA LYS A 2 -8.49 -12.47 55.21
C LYS A 2 -9.67 -12.19 54.27
N SER A 3 -10.26 -13.22 53.68
CA SER A 3 -11.47 -13.10 52.86
C SER A 3 -12.57 -12.46 53.70
N TRP A 4 -13.11 -11.33 53.24
CA TRP A 4 -14.31 -10.73 53.85
C TRP A 4 -15.52 -11.36 53.17
N PRO A 5 -16.28 -12.24 53.86
CA PRO A 5 -17.32 -13.03 53.21
C PRO A 5 -18.39 -12.20 52.48
N PRO A 6 -18.92 -11.09 53.04
CA PRO A 6 -19.89 -10.22 52.35
C PRO A 6 -19.43 -9.72 50.98
N LEU A 7 -18.18 -9.25 50.86
CA LEU A 7 -17.63 -8.81 49.57
C LEU A 7 -17.40 -9.98 48.61
N THR A 8 -17.02 -11.14 49.15
CA THR A 8 -16.78 -12.35 48.35
C THR A 8 -18.10 -12.88 47.78
N ASP A 9 -19.16 -12.83 48.58
CA ASP A 9 -20.51 -13.24 48.18
C ASP A 9 -21.12 -12.26 47.18
N TYR A 10 -20.96 -10.95 47.40
CA TYR A 10 -21.34 -9.92 46.42
C TYR A 10 -20.63 -10.12 45.07
N ARG A 11 -19.31 -10.34 45.07
CA ARG A 11 -18.54 -10.64 43.85
C ARG A 11 -19.05 -11.90 43.15
N ARG A 12 -19.24 -12.98 43.91
CA ARG A 12 -19.69 -14.27 43.36
C ARG A 12 -21.08 -14.16 42.74
N ALA A 13 -22.00 -13.40 43.37
CA ALA A 13 -23.33 -13.14 42.84
C ALA A 13 -23.25 -12.36 41.52
N LEU A 14 -22.47 -11.26 41.49
CA LEU A 14 -22.23 -10.46 40.28
C LEU A 14 -21.65 -11.28 39.11
N ASP A 15 -20.72 -12.19 39.39
CA ASP A 15 -20.05 -12.99 38.35
C ASP A 15 -20.93 -14.10 37.76
N ARG A 16 -22.02 -14.48 38.44
CA ARG A 16 -22.92 -15.58 38.05
C ARG A 16 -24.19 -15.13 37.35
N LEU A 17 -24.43 -13.83 37.22
CA LEU A 17 -25.65 -13.32 36.58
C LEU A 17 -25.78 -13.80 35.12
N PRO A 18 -26.97 -14.24 34.70
CA PRO A 18 -27.22 -14.70 33.34
C PRO A 18 -27.22 -13.53 32.35
N ILE A 19 -26.51 -13.70 31.23
CA ILE A 19 -26.42 -12.68 30.16
C ILE A 19 -27.42 -12.96 29.03
N ASP A 20 -27.67 -14.23 28.80
CA ASP A 20 -28.49 -14.83 27.75
C ASP A 20 -29.99 -14.75 28.01
N ARG A 21 -30.41 -14.47 29.24
CA ARG A 21 -31.83 -14.28 29.61
C ARG A 21 -32.04 -13.06 30.52
N PRO A 22 -33.29 -12.58 30.64
CA PRO A 22 -33.66 -11.60 31.66
C PRO A 22 -33.35 -12.11 33.07
N LEU A 23 -33.02 -11.17 33.97
CA LEU A 23 -32.89 -11.45 35.40
C LEU A 23 -34.27 -11.71 36.00
N THR A 24 -34.36 -12.68 36.93
CA THR A 24 -35.58 -12.83 37.72
C THR A 24 -35.62 -11.81 38.87
N PRO A 25 -36.81 -11.47 39.39
CA PRO A 25 -36.93 -10.61 40.57
C PRO A 25 -36.09 -11.11 41.75
N GLU A 26 -36.04 -12.43 41.96
CA GLU A 26 -35.24 -13.07 43.02
C GLU A 26 -33.74 -12.76 42.84
N GLU A 27 -33.21 -12.96 41.63
CA GLU A 27 -31.79 -12.72 41.34
C GLU A 27 -31.40 -11.25 41.54
N ALA A 28 -32.30 -10.32 41.19
CA ALA A 28 -32.09 -8.90 41.36
C ALA A 28 -32.14 -8.46 42.83
N ILE A 29 -33.13 -8.95 43.59
CA ILE A 29 -33.28 -8.66 45.02
C ILE A 29 -32.06 -9.22 45.79
N GLU A 30 -31.73 -10.50 45.62
CA GLU A 30 -30.60 -11.14 46.32
C GLU A 30 -29.27 -10.42 46.09
N LEU A 31 -29.02 -9.98 44.85
CA LEU A 31 -27.81 -9.25 44.50
C LEU A 31 -27.72 -7.90 45.23
N LEU A 32 -28.81 -7.15 45.25
CA LEU A 32 -28.85 -5.83 45.87
C LEU A 32 -28.83 -5.91 47.39
N GLU A 33 -29.42 -6.94 47.99
CA GLU A 33 -29.29 -7.25 49.41
C GLU A 33 -27.84 -7.51 49.81
N LEU A 34 -27.09 -8.26 49.00
CA LEU A 34 -25.66 -8.51 49.25
C LEU A 34 -24.86 -7.21 49.21
N ARG A 35 -25.16 -6.32 48.26
CA ARG A 35 -24.51 -5.01 48.17
C ARG A 35 -24.86 -4.12 49.36
N ASP A 36 -26.14 -4.07 49.75
CA ASP A 36 -26.56 -3.24 50.88
C ASP A 36 -26.04 -3.77 52.22
N ARG A 37 -25.88 -5.09 52.36
CA ARG A 37 -25.17 -5.71 53.49
C ARG A 37 -23.71 -5.26 53.58
N VAL A 38 -23.00 -5.24 52.45
CA VAL A 38 -21.62 -4.72 52.35
C VAL A 38 -21.57 -3.25 52.80
N ALA A 39 -22.53 -2.43 52.36
CA ALA A 39 -22.61 -1.02 52.76
C ALA A 39 -22.92 -0.85 54.25
N ALA A 40 -23.86 -1.63 54.80
CA ALA A 40 -24.24 -1.59 56.22
C ALA A 40 -23.08 -1.99 57.15
N GLU A 41 -22.31 -3.02 56.79
CA GLU A 41 -21.13 -3.42 57.57
C GLU A 41 -20.02 -2.38 57.54
N LEU A 42 -19.81 -1.70 56.40
CA LEU A 42 -18.83 -0.61 56.30
C LEU A 42 -19.26 0.62 57.09
N ALA A 43 -20.57 0.91 57.17
CA ALA A 43 -21.09 1.98 58.00
C ALA A 43 -20.85 1.71 59.50
N GLN A 44 -20.93 0.45 59.93
CA GLN A 44 -20.65 0.04 61.32
C GLN A 44 -19.14 -0.07 61.62
N THR A 45 -18.31 -0.34 60.61
CA THR A 45 -16.85 -0.50 60.76
C THR A 45 -16.06 0.30 59.71
N PRO A 46 -16.04 1.65 59.81
CA PRO A 46 -15.39 2.51 58.80
C PRO A 46 -13.90 2.20 58.60
N ASP A 47 -13.19 1.85 59.67
CA ASP A 47 -11.76 1.55 59.66
C ASP A 47 -11.39 0.32 58.81
N ARG A 48 -12.38 -0.52 58.46
CA ARG A 48 -12.19 -1.67 57.55
C ARG A 48 -11.94 -1.21 56.10
N LEU A 49 -12.36 0.00 55.71
CA LEU A 49 -12.22 0.55 54.37
C LEU A 49 -10.78 0.98 54.05
N THR A 50 -9.90 -0.01 53.87
CA THR A 50 -8.55 0.23 53.35
C THR A 50 -8.59 0.68 51.87
N PRO A 51 -7.58 1.41 51.37
CA PRO A 51 -7.52 1.79 49.96
C PRO A 51 -7.60 0.60 48.99
N ALA A 52 -7.04 -0.55 49.37
CA ALA A 52 -7.13 -1.78 48.58
C ALA A 52 -8.56 -2.33 48.53
N LEU A 53 -9.28 -2.31 49.66
CA LEU A 53 -10.68 -2.73 49.74
C LEU A 53 -11.60 -1.75 48.99
N GLY A 54 -11.38 -0.45 49.15
CA GLY A 54 -12.11 0.59 48.44
C GLY A 54 -12.02 0.44 46.92
N ARG A 55 -10.83 0.14 46.38
CA ARG A 55 -10.67 -0.18 44.95
C ARG A 55 -11.46 -1.41 44.51
N GLN A 56 -11.47 -2.47 45.33
CA GLN A 56 -12.24 -3.67 44.99
C GLN A 56 -13.74 -3.42 45.00
N LEU A 57 -14.26 -2.72 46.00
CA LEU A 57 -15.67 -2.35 46.07
C LEU A 57 -16.06 -1.42 44.92
N TRP A 58 -15.21 -0.44 44.59
CA TRP A 58 -15.42 0.45 43.46
C TRP A 58 -15.56 -0.32 42.13
N TRP A 59 -14.69 -1.31 41.88
CA TRP A 59 -14.79 -2.15 40.68
C TRP A 59 -16.08 -2.97 40.64
N LEU A 60 -16.52 -3.53 41.78
CA LEU A 60 -17.77 -4.30 41.85
C LEU A 60 -18.99 -3.40 41.64
N ASP A 61 -19.00 -2.20 42.22
CA ASP A 61 -20.07 -1.23 42.02
C ASP A 61 -20.09 -0.68 40.60
N LEU A 62 -18.93 -0.55 39.94
CA LEU A 62 -18.84 -0.23 38.52
C LEU A 62 -19.46 -1.36 37.66
N GLN A 63 -19.16 -2.63 37.97
CA GLN A 63 -19.78 -3.77 37.30
C GLN A 63 -21.28 -3.83 37.53
N LEU A 64 -21.75 -3.61 38.77
CA LEU A 64 -23.17 -3.58 39.11
C LEU A 64 -23.93 -2.49 38.33
N ARG A 65 -23.31 -1.32 38.10
CA ARG A 65 -23.89 -0.27 37.25
C ARG A 65 -24.15 -0.75 35.81
N GLY A 66 -23.30 -1.63 35.26
CA GLY A 66 -23.53 -2.24 33.94
C GLY A 66 -24.80 -3.10 33.88
N TRP A 67 -25.32 -3.55 35.02
CA TRP A 67 -26.55 -4.35 35.12
C TRP A 67 -27.81 -3.53 35.44
N SER A 68 -27.70 -2.21 35.63
CA SER A 68 -28.78 -1.36 36.19
C SER A 68 -30.12 -1.53 35.48
N ASP A 69 -30.16 -1.59 34.14
CA ASP A 69 -31.42 -1.71 33.40
C ASP A 69 -32.09 -3.06 33.61
N ARG A 70 -31.30 -4.14 33.55
CA ARG A 70 -31.80 -5.49 33.78
C ARG A 70 -32.28 -5.66 35.21
N LEU A 71 -31.59 -5.03 36.17
CA LEU A 71 -32.01 -4.99 37.56
C LEU A 71 -33.31 -4.21 37.74
N LEU A 72 -33.44 -3.03 37.14
CA LEU A 72 -34.68 -2.24 37.21
C LEU A 72 -35.87 -2.99 36.62
N VAL A 73 -35.72 -3.59 35.44
CA VAL A 73 -36.79 -4.40 34.81
C VAL A 73 -37.17 -5.61 35.68
N ALA A 74 -36.20 -6.29 36.29
CA ALA A 74 -36.45 -7.41 37.19
C ALA A 74 -37.13 -6.97 38.49
N LEU A 75 -36.78 -5.81 39.04
CA LEU A 75 -37.41 -5.26 40.24
C LEU A 75 -38.83 -4.75 39.96
N GLU A 76 -39.06 -4.12 38.81
CA GLU A 76 -40.40 -3.67 38.37
C GLU A 76 -41.36 -4.83 38.12
N SER A 77 -40.84 -6.01 37.76
CA SER A 77 -41.62 -7.23 37.56
C SER A 77 -41.80 -8.07 38.83
N ALA A 78 -41.35 -7.58 39.99
CA ALA A 78 -41.50 -8.30 41.26
C ALA A 78 -42.99 -8.46 41.65
N PRO A 79 -43.38 -9.63 42.17
CA PRO A 79 -44.74 -9.86 42.63
C PRO A 79 -45.09 -8.99 43.86
N THR A 80 -46.38 -8.69 44.03
CA THR A 80 -46.86 -7.70 45.02
C THR A 80 -46.50 -8.03 46.47
N ASP A 81 -46.35 -9.31 46.80
CA ASP A 81 -45.93 -9.80 48.12
C ASP A 81 -44.46 -9.47 48.45
N ARG A 82 -43.62 -9.23 47.43
CA ARG A 82 -42.21 -8.88 47.59
C ARG A 82 -41.91 -7.39 47.38
N GLN A 83 -42.90 -6.58 47.08
CA GLN A 83 -42.70 -5.15 46.83
C GLN A 83 -42.14 -4.42 48.07
N ALA A 84 -42.52 -4.86 49.27
CA ALA A 84 -41.96 -4.36 50.52
C ALA A 84 -40.47 -4.71 50.71
N GLU A 85 -39.96 -5.76 50.06
CA GLU A 85 -38.53 -6.11 50.05
C GLU A 85 -37.78 -5.17 49.10
N VAL A 86 -38.33 -4.95 47.90
CA VAL A 86 -37.78 -4.02 46.90
C VAL A 86 -37.67 -2.59 47.45
N ASP A 87 -38.71 -2.10 48.15
CA ASP A 87 -38.74 -0.75 48.71
C ASP A 87 -37.67 -0.50 49.80
N ARG A 88 -37.20 -1.58 50.46
CA ARG A 88 -36.15 -1.52 51.48
C ARG A 88 -34.74 -1.45 50.89
N LEU A 89 -34.55 -1.83 49.63
CA LEU A 89 -33.25 -1.81 48.97
C LEU A 89 -32.78 -0.36 48.78
N VAL A 90 -31.73 0.01 49.50
CA VAL A 90 -31.16 1.36 49.50
C VAL A 90 -30.45 1.62 48.17
N TYR A 91 -29.69 0.64 47.67
CA TYR A 91 -29.01 0.81 46.38
C TYR A 91 -29.96 0.85 45.19
N ALA A 92 -31.12 0.19 45.26
CA ALA A 92 -32.11 0.20 44.19
C ALA A 92 -32.52 1.65 43.84
N ARG A 93 -32.58 2.54 44.82
CA ARG A 93 -32.90 3.98 44.63
C ARG A 93 -31.79 4.77 43.93
N SER A 94 -30.57 4.23 43.91
CA SER A 94 -29.43 4.81 43.20
C SER A 94 -29.29 4.29 41.77
N LEU A 95 -30.06 3.26 41.39
CA LEU A 95 -30.16 2.81 40.01
C LEU A 95 -30.90 3.89 39.20
N ILE A 96 -30.32 4.27 38.06
CA ILE A 96 -30.88 5.30 37.20
C ILE A 96 -31.65 4.62 36.06
N PRO A 97 -32.97 4.85 35.90
CA PRO A 97 -33.75 4.27 34.81
C PRO A 97 -33.20 4.70 33.45
N SER A 98 -33.22 3.77 32.48
CA SER A 98 -32.80 4.09 31.12
C SER A 98 -33.67 5.21 30.55
N SER A 99 -33.04 6.14 29.84
CA SER A 99 -33.81 7.00 28.95
C SER A 99 -34.10 6.20 27.68
N GLN A 100 -35.37 6.01 27.35
CA GLN A 100 -35.87 5.42 26.08
C GLN A 100 -35.33 6.12 24.80
N ARG A 101 -34.55 7.20 24.98
CA ARG A 101 -33.87 7.99 23.95
C ARG A 101 -32.69 7.31 23.27
N TRP A 102 -32.11 6.23 23.83
CA TRP A 102 -30.99 5.53 23.18
C TRP A 102 -31.45 4.31 22.38
N GLU A 103 -32.41 3.55 22.89
CA GLU A 103 -33.05 2.42 22.17
C GLU A 103 -33.66 2.82 20.81
N ARG A 104 -34.13 4.07 20.67
CA ARG A 104 -34.61 4.60 19.37
C ARG A 104 -33.54 4.63 18.28
N PHE A 105 -32.26 4.65 18.65
CA PHE A 105 -31.14 4.68 17.72
C PHE A 105 -30.62 3.28 17.37
N ASP A 106 -31.06 2.22 18.07
CA ASP A 106 -30.63 0.83 17.80
C ASP A 106 -30.83 0.42 16.33
N PRO A 107 -31.98 0.71 15.67
CA PRO A 107 -32.15 0.35 14.26
C PRO A 107 -31.14 1.06 13.36
N PHE A 108 -30.80 2.31 13.70
CA PHE A 108 -29.81 3.09 12.95
C PHE A 108 -28.39 2.58 13.18
N ALA A 109 -28.01 2.30 14.42
CA ALA A 109 -26.71 1.72 14.77
C ALA A 109 -26.51 0.35 14.12
N ASN A 110 -27.55 -0.49 14.10
CA ASN A 110 -27.53 -1.78 13.42
C ASN A 110 -27.35 -1.66 11.90
N LEU A 111 -28.12 -0.75 11.26
CA LEU A 111 -27.99 -0.50 9.83
C LEU A 111 -26.58 -0.01 9.48
N LEU A 112 -26.06 0.94 10.26
CA LEU A 112 -24.75 1.54 10.02
C LEU A 112 -23.61 0.54 10.26
N SER A 113 -23.71 -0.27 11.32
CA SER A 113 -22.79 -1.39 11.59
C SER A 113 -22.78 -2.39 10.44
N ALA A 114 -23.95 -2.75 9.90
CA ALA A 114 -24.04 -3.64 8.74
C ALA A 114 -23.35 -3.05 7.50
N VAL A 115 -23.49 -1.74 7.25
CA VAL A 115 -22.77 -1.05 6.16
C VAL A 115 -21.25 -1.11 6.37
N PHE A 116 -20.77 -0.80 7.57
CA PHE A 116 -19.34 -0.82 7.88
C PHE A 116 -18.73 -2.22 7.81
N LEU A 117 -19.43 -3.24 8.30
CA LEU A 117 -19.01 -4.64 8.21
C LEU A 117 -19.00 -5.13 6.77
N THR A 118 -19.98 -4.72 5.95
CA THR A 118 -20.01 -5.04 4.52
C THR A 118 -18.79 -4.45 3.81
N GLY A 119 -18.47 -3.18 4.07
CA GLY A 119 -17.25 -2.55 3.53
C GLY A 119 -15.96 -3.23 4.01
N SER A 120 -15.91 -3.58 5.31
CA SER A 120 -14.77 -4.28 5.91
C SER A 120 -14.54 -5.65 5.30
N THR A 121 -15.61 -6.40 5.02
CA THR A 121 -15.56 -7.73 4.37
C THR A 121 -14.85 -7.64 3.01
N GLY A 122 -15.21 -6.64 2.18
CA GLY A 122 -14.55 -6.42 0.89
C GLY A 122 -13.07 -6.08 1.03
N LEU A 123 -12.72 -5.21 1.97
CA LEU A 123 -11.31 -4.86 2.24
C LEU A 123 -10.50 -6.03 2.78
N ILE A 124 -11.06 -6.88 3.64
CA ILE A 124 -10.37 -8.06 4.15
C ILE A 124 -10.05 -9.02 3.01
N VAL A 125 -10.99 -9.27 2.09
CA VAL A 125 -10.75 -10.12 0.91
C VAL A 125 -9.66 -9.52 0.02
N ASP A 126 -9.72 -8.21 -0.27
CA ASP A 126 -8.71 -7.51 -1.08
C ASP A 126 -7.31 -7.53 -0.45
N ILE A 127 -7.22 -7.33 0.88
CA ILE A 127 -5.96 -7.40 1.64
C ILE A 127 -5.43 -8.83 1.63
N ALA A 128 -6.27 -9.81 1.99
CA ALA A 128 -5.87 -11.22 2.01
C ALA A 128 -5.33 -11.69 0.65
N ALA A 129 -6.01 -11.33 -0.45
CA ALA A 129 -5.58 -11.71 -1.79
C ALA A 129 -4.14 -11.25 -2.13
N LYS A 130 -3.70 -10.10 -1.62
CA LYS A 130 -2.34 -9.57 -1.85
C LYS A 130 -1.25 -10.23 -0.99
N PHE A 131 -1.61 -10.84 0.13
CA PHE A 131 -0.65 -11.57 0.98
C PHE A 131 -0.57 -13.06 0.63
N PHE A 132 -1.60 -13.63 0.02
CA PHE A 132 -1.73 -15.06 -0.24
C PHE A 132 -1.79 -15.40 -1.73
N VAL A 133 -0.89 -14.80 -2.52
CA VAL A 133 -0.74 -15.14 -3.94
C VAL A 133 -0.02 -16.50 -4.07
N PRO A 134 -0.64 -17.51 -4.70
CA PRO A 134 0.02 -18.79 -4.98
C PRO A 134 1.22 -18.59 -5.91
N GLY A 135 2.37 -19.19 -5.59
CA GLY A 135 3.57 -19.17 -6.46
C GLY A 135 4.69 -18.20 -6.05
N VAL A 136 4.53 -17.44 -4.96
CA VAL A 136 5.64 -16.69 -4.35
C VAL A 136 6.06 -17.40 -3.06
N ASP A 137 7.19 -18.11 -3.11
CA ASP A 137 7.57 -19.28 -2.29
C ASP A 137 7.80 -19.08 -0.77
N TRP A 138 7.41 -17.95 -0.18
CA TRP A 138 7.69 -17.66 1.24
C TRP A 138 6.54 -17.96 2.20
N PHE A 139 5.31 -18.11 1.69
CA PHE A 139 4.10 -18.18 2.51
C PHE A 139 3.15 -19.34 2.17
N GLY A 140 3.67 -20.46 1.65
CA GLY A 140 2.84 -21.64 1.32
C GLY A 140 1.99 -22.16 2.48
N SER A 141 2.46 -22.05 3.73
CA SER A 141 1.70 -22.39 4.95
C SER A 141 0.66 -21.33 5.34
N LEU A 142 0.87 -20.09 4.90
CA LEU A 142 0.04 -18.93 5.18
C LEU A 142 -1.12 -18.83 4.17
N ALA A 143 -0.98 -19.36 2.95
CA ALA A 143 -2.08 -19.44 1.96
C ALA A 143 -3.31 -20.21 2.48
N VAL A 144 -3.10 -21.28 3.26
CA VAL A 144 -4.16 -22.05 3.92
C VAL A 144 -4.86 -21.23 5.01
N ALA A 145 -4.09 -20.44 5.76
CA ALA A 145 -4.64 -19.50 6.73
C ALA A 145 -5.42 -18.37 6.04
N GLY A 146 -4.94 -17.88 4.90
CA GLY A 146 -5.62 -16.89 4.07
C GLY A 146 -6.97 -17.36 3.55
N GLN A 147 -7.05 -18.60 3.03
CA GLN A 147 -8.32 -19.20 2.64
C GLN A 147 -9.26 -19.40 3.84
N SER A 148 -8.72 -19.74 5.01
CA SER A 148 -9.50 -19.84 6.24
C SER A 148 -10.05 -18.48 6.68
N VAL A 149 -9.28 -17.39 6.53
CA VAL A 149 -9.74 -16.01 6.79
C VAL A 149 -10.83 -15.59 5.79
N ILE A 150 -10.64 -15.86 4.50
CA ILE A 150 -11.66 -15.57 3.48
C ILE A 150 -12.94 -16.39 3.72
N ALA A 151 -12.82 -17.67 4.08
CA ALA A 151 -13.94 -18.53 4.43
C ALA A 151 -14.66 -18.07 5.71
N LEU A 152 -13.93 -17.59 6.71
CA LEU A 152 -14.50 -17.03 7.94
C LEU A 152 -15.25 -15.71 7.68
N VAL A 153 -14.78 -14.92 6.72
CA VAL A 153 -15.36 -13.62 6.32
C VAL A 153 -16.58 -13.79 5.41
N THR A 154 -16.57 -14.80 4.52
CA THR A 154 -17.68 -15.13 3.63
C THR A 154 -18.73 -16.03 4.29
N GLY A 155 -18.33 -16.83 5.28
CA GLY A 155 -19.24 -17.46 6.24
C GLY A 155 -19.88 -16.38 7.11
N ARG A 156 -21.22 -16.36 7.23
CA ARG A 156 -22.02 -15.35 7.94
C ARG A 156 -21.71 -15.20 9.46
N THR A 157 -20.61 -15.73 9.96
CA THR A 157 -20.28 -15.88 11.38
C THR A 157 -19.02 -15.10 11.76
N LEU A 158 -18.87 -13.88 11.27
CA LEU A 158 -17.71 -13.01 11.54
C LEU A 158 -17.49 -12.70 13.03
N VAL A 159 -18.45 -13.03 13.89
CA VAL A 159 -18.24 -13.22 15.33
C VAL A 159 -19.10 -14.41 15.75
N THR A 160 -18.49 -15.50 16.21
CA THR A 160 -19.25 -16.63 16.78
C THR A 160 -20.13 -16.12 17.92
N GLU A 161 -21.32 -16.72 18.14
CA GLU A 161 -22.18 -16.35 19.27
C GLU A 161 -21.41 -16.38 20.60
N THR A 162 -20.46 -17.30 20.72
CA THR A 162 -19.50 -17.41 21.84
C THR A 162 -18.62 -16.16 21.99
N GLY A 163 -18.09 -15.62 20.90
CA GLY A 163 -17.28 -14.39 20.90
C GLY A 163 -18.10 -13.16 21.28
N GLN A 164 -19.32 -13.02 20.75
CA GLN A 164 -20.21 -11.90 21.09
C GLN A 164 -20.57 -11.91 22.59
N THR A 165 -20.90 -13.08 23.12
CA THR A 165 -21.26 -13.24 24.54
C THR A 165 -20.09 -12.95 25.47
N TRP A 166 -18.87 -13.38 25.09
CA TRP A 166 -17.65 -13.05 25.84
C TRP A 166 -17.39 -11.53 25.86
N LEU A 167 -17.53 -10.86 24.71
CA LEU A 167 -17.24 -9.44 24.57
C LEU A 167 -18.28 -8.57 25.29
N LYS A 168 -19.56 -8.97 25.21
CA LYS A 168 -20.67 -8.39 26.00
C LYS A 168 -20.42 -8.48 27.49
N ARG A 169 -19.95 -9.64 27.97
CA ARG A 169 -19.56 -9.83 29.37
C ARG A 169 -18.41 -8.91 29.79
N GLN A 170 -17.40 -8.69 28.93
CA GLN A 170 -16.33 -7.74 29.24
C GLN A 170 -16.84 -6.31 29.35
N LEU A 171 -17.69 -5.87 28.41
CA LEU A 171 -18.26 -4.51 28.45
C LEU A 171 -19.05 -4.25 29.74
N ILE A 172 -19.91 -5.20 30.14
CA ILE A 172 -20.68 -5.10 31.38
C ILE A 172 -19.77 -5.06 32.62
N ARG A 173 -18.67 -5.84 32.64
CA ARG A 173 -17.67 -5.79 33.72
C ARG A 173 -17.00 -4.42 33.86
N TYR A 174 -16.79 -3.72 32.75
CA TYR A 174 -16.27 -2.35 32.76
C TYR A 174 -17.34 -1.29 33.03
N GLY A 175 -18.57 -1.70 33.35
CA GLY A 175 -19.69 -0.81 33.71
C GLY A 175 -20.45 -0.23 32.53
N PHE A 176 -20.22 -0.72 31.31
CA PHE A 176 -21.04 -0.37 30.16
C PHE A 176 -22.36 -1.14 30.23
N GLY A 177 -23.47 -0.41 30.30
CA GLY A 177 -24.81 -0.99 30.29
C GLY A 177 -25.09 -1.75 29.00
N ASP A 178 -25.96 -2.76 29.08
CA ASP A 178 -26.42 -3.55 27.92
C ASP A 178 -27.01 -2.65 26.81
N ARG A 179 -27.57 -1.50 27.20
CA ARG A 179 -28.14 -0.47 26.33
C ARG A 179 -27.19 0.07 25.25
N TYR A 180 -25.87 0.01 25.47
CA TYR A 180 -24.88 0.58 24.54
C TYR A 180 -24.28 -0.46 23.59
N TRP A 181 -24.78 -1.70 23.61
CA TRP A 181 -24.19 -2.80 22.84
C TRP A 181 -24.21 -2.51 21.34
N GLN A 182 -25.31 -1.95 20.82
CA GLN A 182 -25.44 -1.67 19.39
C GLN A 182 -24.56 -0.50 18.96
N GLU A 183 -24.48 0.56 19.77
CA GLU A 183 -23.60 1.70 19.49
C GLU A 183 -22.12 1.32 19.62
N ALA A 184 -21.77 0.53 20.63
CA ALA A 184 -20.40 0.00 20.78
C ALA A 184 -20.02 -0.92 19.61
N GLY A 185 -20.95 -1.77 19.16
CA GLY A 185 -20.77 -2.60 17.96
C GLY A 185 -20.59 -1.76 16.70
N CYS A 186 -21.40 -0.71 16.52
CA CYS A 186 -21.25 0.23 15.42
C CYS A 186 -19.89 0.94 15.45
N LEU A 187 -19.45 1.44 16.61
CA LEU A 187 -18.13 2.06 16.76
C LEU A 187 -16.99 1.07 16.49
N GLY A 188 -17.12 -0.17 16.96
CA GLY A 188 -16.15 -1.24 16.69
C GLY A 188 -16.05 -1.57 15.19
N SER A 189 -17.19 -1.66 14.50
CA SER A 189 -17.22 -1.88 13.05
C SER A 189 -16.63 -0.71 12.26
N LEU A 190 -16.86 0.53 12.71
CA LEU A 190 -16.24 1.72 12.13
C LEU A 190 -14.71 1.73 12.36
N ALA A 191 -14.26 1.36 13.56
CA ALA A 191 -12.85 1.27 13.89
C ALA A 191 -12.14 0.19 13.06
N LEU A 192 -12.78 -0.98 12.86
CA LEU A 192 -12.27 -2.02 11.97
C LEU A 192 -12.16 -1.51 10.53
N LEU A 193 -13.21 -0.88 10.01
CA LEU A 193 -13.20 -0.31 8.66
C LEU A 193 -12.07 0.74 8.52
N GLY A 194 -11.94 1.64 9.50
CA GLY A 194 -10.87 2.63 9.54
C GLY A 194 -9.47 2.02 9.58
N LEU A 195 -9.27 0.96 10.37
CA LEU A 195 -8.01 0.21 10.42
C LEU A 195 -7.67 -0.42 9.06
N LEU A 196 -8.64 -1.06 8.40
CA LEU A 196 -8.44 -1.69 7.08
C LEU A 196 -8.15 -0.64 6.00
N ILE A 197 -8.82 0.51 6.05
CA ILE A 197 -8.50 1.65 5.18
C ILE A 197 -7.08 2.14 5.47
N ALA A 198 -6.67 2.27 6.73
CA ALA A 198 -5.31 2.69 7.08
C ALA A 198 -4.25 1.69 6.59
N VAL A 199 -4.50 0.38 6.71
CA VAL A 199 -3.62 -0.67 6.14
C VAL A 199 -3.48 -0.49 4.62
N ARG A 200 -4.58 -0.19 3.91
CA ARG A 200 -4.54 0.04 2.47
C ARG A 200 -3.84 1.35 2.09
N GLN A 201 -4.15 2.45 2.76
CA GLN A 201 -3.67 3.78 2.39
C GLN A 201 -2.24 4.06 2.86
N VAL A 202 -1.80 3.43 3.95
CA VAL A 202 -0.47 3.65 4.54
C VAL A 202 0.38 2.38 4.47
N GLY A 203 -0.19 1.22 4.82
CA GLY A 203 0.53 -0.05 4.84
C GLY A 203 0.96 -0.53 3.46
N PHE A 204 0.09 -0.49 2.44
CA PHE A 204 0.45 -0.91 1.08
C PHE A 204 1.54 -0.06 0.42
N PRO A 205 1.49 1.29 0.44
CA PRO A 205 2.60 2.08 -0.08
C PRO A 205 3.93 1.79 0.63
N LEU A 206 3.91 1.66 1.97
CA LEU A 206 5.12 1.34 2.73
C LEU A 206 5.70 -0.03 2.36
N LEU A 207 4.83 -1.03 2.18
CA LEU A 207 5.25 -2.36 1.73
C LEU A 207 5.78 -2.33 0.30
N ALA A 208 5.13 -1.62 -0.61
CA ALA A 208 5.58 -1.47 -1.98
C ALA A 208 6.99 -0.87 -2.03
N GLU A 209 7.21 0.27 -1.36
CA GLU A 209 8.52 0.92 -1.25
C GLU A 209 9.58 -0.02 -0.65
N GLN A 210 9.22 -0.77 0.40
CA GLN A 210 10.15 -1.71 1.03
C GLN A 210 10.55 -2.86 0.09
N TYR A 211 9.59 -3.41 -0.66
CA TYR A 211 9.86 -4.43 -1.67
C TYR A 211 10.69 -3.86 -2.83
N THR A 212 10.41 -2.63 -3.29
CA THR A 212 11.21 -1.92 -4.30
C THR A 212 12.68 -1.82 -3.86
N ARG A 213 12.92 -1.37 -2.62
CA ARG A 213 14.28 -1.28 -2.04
C ARG A 213 14.98 -2.62 -1.92
N TRP A 214 14.25 -3.68 -1.51
CA TRP A 214 14.82 -5.04 -1.49
C TRP A 214 15.15 -5.55 -2.89
N GLY A 215 14.30 -5.24 -3.87
CA GLY A 215 14.52 -5.58 -5.28
C GLY A 215 15.76 -4.90 -5.84
N GLU A 216 15.92 -3.59 -5.60
CA GLU A 216 17.14 -2.87 -5.99
C GLU A 216 18.40 -3.40 -5.31
N LYS A 217 18.32 -3.77 -4.02
CA LYS A 217 19.44 -4.40 -3.33
C LYS A 217 19.81 -5.74 -3.98
N ALA A 218 18.81 -6.59 -4.25
CA ALA A 218 19.03 -7.87 -4.94
C ALA A 218 19.61 -7.66 -6.34
N TYR A 219 19.13 -6.65 -7.08
CA TYR A 219 19.65 -6.26 -8.39
C TYR A 219 21.14 -5.88 -8.33
N LYS A 220 21.53 -5.03 -7.37
CA LYS A 220 22.95 -4.64 -7.15
C LYS A 220 23.85 -5.82 -6.78
N GLU A 221 23.29 -6.87 -6.18
CA GLU A 221 23.98 -8.12 -5.85
C GLU A 221 23.90 -9.16 -6.99
N ASN A 222 23.43 -8.76 -8.18
CA ASN A 222 23.22 -9.61 -9.37
C ASN A 222 22.25 -10.78 -9.15
N ARG A 223 21.34 -10.68 -8.17
CA ARG A 223 20.29 -11.66 -7.88
C ARG A 223 19.02 -11.29 -8.64
N LEU A 224 19.07 -11.38 -9.97
CA LEU A 224 18.06 -10.87 -10.90
C LEU A 224 16.66 -11.48 -10.68
N ALA A 225 16.56 -12.80 -10.46
CA ALA A 225 15.28 -13.46 -10.18
C ALA A 225 14.61 -12.91 -8.90
N THR A 226 15.39 -12.78 -7.82
CA THR A 226 14.90 -12.19 -6.57
C THR A 226 14.51 -10.72 -6.73
N ALA A 227 15.23 -9.96 -7.55
CA ALA A 227 14.87 -8.58 -7.87
C ALA A 227 13.50 -8.52 -8.56
N GLY A 228 13.27 -9.39 -9.55
CA GLY A 228 11.99 -9.51 -10.26
C GLY A 228 10.83 -9.83 -9.32
N GLU A 229 10.98 -10.85 -8.48
CA GLU A 229 9.97 -11.21 -7.46
C GLU A 229 9.65 -10.03 -6.52
N CYS A 230 10.67 -9.29 -6.09
CA CYS A 230 10.46 -8.10 -5.26
C CYS A 230 9.68 -7.01 -6.00
N TYR A 231 10.00 -6.71 -7.25
CA TYR A 231 9.27 -5.70 -8.02
C TYR A 231 7.82 -6.11 -8.29
N GLU A 232 7.57 -7.39 -8.62
CA GLU A 232 6.22 -7.92 -8.77
C GLU A 232 5.41 -7.81 -7.46
N ARG A 233 6.05 -8.09 -6.32
CA ARG A 233 5.43 -7.93 -5.00
C ARG A 233 5.11 -6.47 -4.71
N ALA A 234 5.99 -5.53 -5.04
CA ALA A 234 5.71 -4.11 -4.89
C ALA A 234 4.48 -3.69 -5.72
N LEU A 235 4.43 -4.11 -6.99
CA LEU A 235 3.33 -3.82 -7.92
C LEU A 235 2.00 -4.49 -7.53
N LEU A 236 2.03 -5.59 -6.78
CA LEU A 236 0.84 -6.21 -6.22
C LEU A 236 0.19 -5.34 -5.14
N PHE A 237 1.00 -4.68 -4.30
CA PHE A 237 0.52 -3.75 -3.27
C PHE A 237 0.13 -2.40 -3.86
N GLN A 238 0.95 -1.88 -4.78
CA GLN A 238 0.70 -0.63 -5.49
C GLN A 238 0.85 -0.80 -7.00
N PRO A 239 -0.23 -1.11 -7.72
CA PRO A 239 -0.21 -1.31 -9.17
C PRO A 239 0.05 -0.05 -10.00
N GLU A 240 0.18 1.12 -9.39
CA GLU A 240 0.47 2.38 -10.09
C GLU A 240 1.78 3.01 -9.63
N GLU A 241 2.53 2.32 -8.77
CA GLU A 241 3.86 2.78 -8.34
C GLU A 241 4.80 2.80 -9.56
N ILE A 242 5.42 3.96 -9.80
CA ILE A 242 6.18 4.23 -11.02
C ILE A 242 7.61 3.69 -10.98
N GLU A 243 8.26 3.73 -9.82
CA GLU A 243 9.63 3.30 -9.61
C GLU A 243 9.76 1.79 -9.80
N ALA A 244 9.08 0.98 -8.99
CA ALA A 244 8.96 -0.47 -9.11
C ALA A 244 8.56 -0.89 -10.52
N ARG A 245 7.65 -0.15 -11.17
CA ARG A 245 7.24 -0.48 -12.54
C ARG A 245 8.33 -0.21 -13.57
N TYR A 246 9.02 0.91 -13.46
CA TYR A 246 10.18 1.21 -14.30
C TYR A 246 11.29 0.17 -14.07
N LEU A 247 11.60 -0.15 -12.80
CA LEU A 247 12.63 -1.09 -12.41
C LEU A 247 12.33 -2.52 -12.90
N ALA A 248 11.07 -2.98 -12.82
CA ALA A 248 10.64 -4.23 -13.43
C ALA A 248 10.85 -4.23 -14.95
N GLY A 249 10.50 -3.13 -15.62
CA GLY A 249 10.74 -2.98 -17.06
C GLY A 249 12.23 -3.00 -17.43
N ARG A 250 13.08 -2.33 -16.64
CA ARG A 250 14.55 -2.33 -16.81
C ARG A 250 15.14 -3.72 -16.62
N LEU A 251 14.69 -4.44 -15.60
CA LEU A 251 15.12 -5.82 -15.37
C LEU A 251 14.73 -6.72 -16.55
N ALA A 252 13.48 -6.64 -17.02
CA ALA A 252 12.99 -7.40 -18.17
C ALA A 252 13.80 -7.10 -19.46
N ASP A 253 14.16 -5.85 -19.67
CA ASP A 253 15.00 -5.41 -20.79
C ASP A 253 16.41 -6.04 -20.71
N GLU A 254 17.02 -6.04 -19.52
CA GLU A 254 18.34 -6.62 -19.27
C GLU A 254 18.37 -8.15 -19.42
N VAL A 255 17.32 -8.86 -19.00
CA VAL A 255 17.22 -10.31 -19.19
C VAL A 255 16.73 -10.71 -20.59
N SER A 256 16.72 -9.78 -21.54
CA SER A 256 16.33 -10.01 -22.95
C SER A 256 14.89 -10.46 -23.13
N GLU A 257 13.96 -9.90 -22.36
CA GLU A 257 12.50 -10.08 -22.47
C GLU A 257 11.81 -8.78 -22.93
N PRO A 258 12.04 -8.34 -24.19
CA PRO A 258 11.66 -7.01 -24.65
C PRO A 258 10.15 -6.79 -24.68
N GLU A 259 9.33 -7.83 -24.88
CA GLU A 259 7.86 -7.72 -24.82
C GLU A 259 7.37 -7.36 -23.41
N GLN A 260 7.95 -7.97 -22.38
CA GLN A 260 7.60 -7.66 -20.98
C GLN A 260 8.09 -6.27 -20.59
N ALA A 261 9.32 -5.91 -20.97
CA ALA A 261 9.85 -4.56 -20.80
C ALA A 261 8.93 -3.49 -21.43
N GLN A 262 8.48 -3.72 -22.67
CA GLN A 262 7.52 -2.83 -23.34
C GLN A 262 6.21 -2.68 -22.58
N GLN A 263 5.67 -3.76 -22.01
CA GLN A 263 4.44 -3.69 -21.21
C GLN A 263 4.62 -2.81 -19.98
N HIS A 264 5.70 -3.02 -19.22
CA HIS A 264 6.00 -2.21 -18.04
C HIS A 264 6.15 -0.73 -18.39
N TYR A 265 6.95 -0.39 -19.40
CA TYR A 265 7.16 1.00 -19.80
C TYR A 265 5.89 1.66 -20.35
N ARG A 266 5.07 0.94 -21.13
CA ARG A 266 3.77 1.48 -21.58
C ARG A 266 2.84 1.79 -20.42
N LEU A 267 2.85 0.95 -19.38
CA LEU A 267 2.04 1.17 -18.19
C LEU A 267 2.53 2.38 -17.38
N VAL A 268 3.84 2.67 -17.34
CA VAL A 268 4.35 3.96 -16.81
C VAL A 268 3.79 5.12 -17.62
N LEU A 269 3.88 5.06 -18.95
CA LEU A 269 3.47 6.16 -19.82
C LEU A 269 1.96 6.39 -19.87
N LYS A 270 1.15 5.37 -19.53
CA LYS A 270 -0.31 5.48 -19.45
C LYS A 270 -0.76 6.43 -18.33
N ASN A 271 0.01 6.48 -17.24
CA ASN A 271 -0.28 7.28 -16.05
C ASN A 271 0.90 8.25 -15.80
N PRO A 272 1.04 9.33 -16.58
CA PRO A 272 2.12 10.29 -16.39
C PRO A 272 2.05 10.93 -14.99
N PRO A 273 3.19 11.24 -14.35
CA PRO A 273 3.20 11.89 -13.05
C PRO A 273 2.43 13.22 -13.07
N GLU A 274 1.79 13.56 -11.95
CA GLU A 274 1.18 14.87 -11.79
C GLU A 274 2.24 15.98 -11.83
N LYS A 275 1.83 17.21 -12.15
CA LYS A 275 2.77 18.36 -12.16
C LYS A 275 3.39 18.64 -10.79
N THR A 276 2.76 18.20 -9.72
CA THR A 276 3.21 18.31 -8.33
C THR A 276 4.03 17.12 -7.86
N ALA A 277 4.23 16.12 -8.73
CA ALA A 277 5.02 14.93 -8.41
C ALA A 277 6.50 15.28 -8.15
N SER A 278 7.21 14.35 -7.52
CA SER A 278 8.63 14.51 -7.24
C SER A 278 9.46 14.47 -8.53
N SER A 279 10.66 15.02 -8.49
CA SER A 279 11.62 14.89 -9.60
C SER A 279 12.00 13.43 -9.88
N GLU A 280 11.93 12.55 -8.88
CA GLU A 280 12.18 11.12 -8.99
C GLU A 280 11.11 10.42 -9.85
N ASP A 281 9.82 10.73 -9.64
CA ASP A 281 8.75 10.18 -10.47
C ASP A 281 8.92 10.58 -11.95
N TRP A 282 9.25 11.85 -12.19
CA TRP A 282 9.54 12.34 -13.54
C TRP A 282 10.80 11.72 -14.14
N GLN A 283 11.83 11.46 -13.33
CA GLN A 283 13.02 10.74 -13.76
C GLN A 283 12.65 9.33 -14.25
N PHE A 284 11.90 8.56 -13.47
CA PHE A 284 11.45 7.21 -13.87
C PHE A 284 10.55 7.24 -15.12
N TYR A 285 9.66 8.22 -15.22
CA TYR A 285 8.82 8.43 -16.40
C TYR A 285 9.65 8.66 -17.67
N LEU A 286 10.63 9.57 -17.62
CA LEU A 286 11.47 9.90 -18.77
C LEU A 286 12.39 8.74 -19.16
N GLN A 287 12.96 8.03 -18.17
CA GLN A 287 13.77 6.83 -18.42
C GLN A 287 12.94 5.70 -19.05
N ALA A 288 11.71 5.46 -18.56
CA ALA A 288 10.79 4.50 -19.17
C ALA A 288 10.44 4.88 -20.62
N ALA A 289 10.16 6.15 -20.88
CA ALA A 289 9.87 6.63 -22.24
C ALA A 289 11.08 6.48 -23.18
N SER A 290 12.29 6.76 -22.68
CA SER A 290 13.54 6.56 -23.41
C SER A 290 13.75 5.09 -23.77
N ASN A 291 13.63 4.18 -22.80
CA ASN A 291 13.82 2.75 -23.04
C ASN A 291 12.75 2.19 -23.98
N LEU A 292 11.49 2.59 -23.82
CA LEU A 292 10.44 2.20 -24.75
C LEU A 292 10.71 2.70 -26.17
N SER A 293 11.16 3.95 -26.33
CA SER A 293 11.53 4.51 -27.64
C SER A 293 12.69 3.71 -28.27
N ARG A 294 13.70 3.33 -27.47
CA ARG A 294 14.82 2.48 -27.90
C ARG A 294 14.31 1.11 -28.40
N LEU A 295 13.40 0.47 -27.66
CA LEU A 295 12.84 -0.82 -28.05
C LEU A 295 12.04 -0.75 -29.36
N TYR A 296 11.34 0.35 -29.65
CA TYR A 296 10.69 0.56 -30.94
C TYR A 296 11.68 0.81 -32.08
N LEU A 297 12.78 1.52 -31.80
CA LEU A 297 13.87 1.66 -32.77
C LEU A 297 14.44 0.29 -33.12
N LEU A 298 14.77 -0.55 -32.14
CA LEU A 298 15.26 -1.91 -32.40
C LEU A 298 14.26 -2.77 -33.18
N LYS A 299 12.95 -2.55 -33.02
CA LYS A 299 11.88 -3.17 -33.82
C LYS A 299 11.68 -2.54 -35.22
N LYS A 300 12.56 -1.63 -35.62
CA LYS A 300 12.53 -0.89 -36.89
C LYS A 300 11.29 -0.02 -37.09
N ASP A 301 10.74 0.51 -35.99
CA ASP A 301 9.61 1.44 -35.98
C ASP A 301 10.04 2.83 -35.44
N PRO A 302 10.78 3.61 -36.26
CA PRO A 302 11.29 4.91 -35.85
C PRO A 302 10.19 5.97 -35.67
N GLU A 303 9.04 5.84 -36.34
CA GLU A 303 7.95 6.81 -36.21
C GLU A 303 7.30 6.68 -34.82
N GLN A 304 7.00 5.46 -34.39
CA GLN A 304 6.45 5.24 -33.05
C GLN A 304 7.44 5.64 -31.95
N ALA A 305 8.73 5.35 -32.12
CA ALA A 305 9.78 5.80 -31.21
C ALA A 305 9.83 7.34 -31.11
N ALA A 306 9.77 8.03 -32.26
CA ALA A 306 9.79 9.48 -32.30
C ALA A 306 8.57 10.10 -31.60
N VAL A 307 7.38 9.51 -31.76
CA VAL A 307 6.15 9.95 -31.09
C VAL A 307 6.28 9.82 -29.57
N ILE A 308 6.71 8.67 -29.08
CA ILE A 308 6.89 8.41 -27.64
C ILE A 308 7.87 9.42 -27.04
N ALA A 309 9.03 9.60 -27.69
CA ALA A 309 10.05 10.49 -27.18
C ALA A 309 9.62 11.97 -27.18
N GLN A 310 8.96 12.43 -28.26
CA GLN A 310 8.41 13.81 -28.32
C GLN A 310 7.32 14.05 -27.27
N LEU A 311 6.42 13.09 -27.06
CA LEU A 311 5.38 13.21 -26.04
C LEU A 311 5.97 13.32 -24.64
N ALA A 312 7.00 12.52 -24.32
CA ALA A 312 7.67 12.56 -23.03
C ALA A 312 8.40 13.89 -22.79
N VAL A 313 9.17 14.38 -23.78
CA VAL A 313 9.84 15.70 -23.71
C VAL A 313 8.82 16.83 -23.53
N ARG A 314 7.67 16.76 -24.23
CA ARG A 314 6.62 17.78 -24.09
C ARG A 314 5.94 17.72 -22.73
N ALA A 315 5.72 16.51 -22.20
CA ALA A 315 5.11 16.31 -20.90
C ALA A 315 5.97 16.89 -19.76
N SER A 316 7.30 16.76 -19.84
CA SER A 316 8.22 17.31 -18.85
C SER A 316 8.56 18.79 -19.03
N ALA A 317 8.17 19.42 -20.15
CA ALA A 317 8.48 20.83 -20.42
C ALA A 317 8.05 21.83 -19.33
N PRO A 318 6.93 21.65 -18.60
CA PRO A 318 6.55 22.54 -17.50
C PRO A 318 7.38 22.34 -16.21
N MET A 319 8.22 21.30 -16.13
CA MET A 319 9.00 21.02 -14.93
C MET A 319 10.14 22.03 -14.76
N PRO A 320 10.48 22.40 -13.51
CA PRO A 320 11.69 23.18 -13.27
C PRO A 320 12.91 22.41 -13.80
N LYS A 321 13.96 23.15 -14.17
CA LYS A 321 15.23 22.52 -14.52
C LYS A 321 15.74 21.76 -13.29
N ASP A 322 15.89 20.46 -13.43
CA ASP A 322 16.36 19.57 -12.39
C ASP A 322 17.35 18.57 -12.99
N PRO A 323 18.61 18.52 -12.50
CA PRO A 323 19.62 17.58 -12.97
C PRO A 323 19.18 16.10 -12.90
N ALA A 324 18.24 15.75 -12.01
CA ALA A 324 17.68 14.39 -11.95
C ALA A 324 17.02 13.95 -13.27
N LEU A 325 16.53 14.91 -14.07
CA LEU A 325 15.84 14.64 -15.34
C LEU A 325 16.80 14.52 -16.53
N ASP A 326 18.03 15.00 -16.40
CA ASP A 326 18.98 15.10 -17.53
C ASP A 326 19.26 13.74 -18.16
N ASP A 327 19.30 12.67 -17.36
CA ASP A 327 19.54 11.32 -17.86
C ASP A 327 18.42 10.80 -18.78
N GLY A 328 17.18 11.02 -18.36
CA GLY A 328 15.99 10.68 -19.16
C GLY A 328 15.91 11.53 -20.42
N LEU A 329 16.15 12.85 -20.29
CA LEU A 329 16.17 13.79 -21.41
C LEU A 329 17.25 13.47 -22.44
N TYR A 330 18.46 13.12 -21.98
CA TYR A 330 19.55 12.65 -22.83
C TYR A 330 19.09 11.47 -23.68
N GLY A 331 18.52 10.44 -23.05
CA GLY A 331 18.04 9.24 -23.74
C GLY A 331 16.96 9.54 -24.77
N LEU A 332 16.01 10.44 -24.44
CA LEU A 332 14.94 10.87 -25.34
C LEU A 332 15.46 11.66 -26.54
N TYR A 333 16.34 12.63 -26.34
CA TYR A 333 16.94 13.40 -27.43
C TYR A 333 17.78 12.51 -28.35
N LYS A 334 18.58 11.61 -27.77
CA LYS A 334 19.36 10.63 -28.53
C LYS A 334 18.45 9.70 -29.36
N ASN A 335 17.35 9.23 -28.79
CA ASN A 335 16.38 8.38 -29.52
C ASN A 335 15.62 9.14 -30.60
N LEU A 336 15.31 10.43 -30.40
CA LEU A 336 14.76 11.29 -31.45
C LEU A 336 15.74 11.44 -32.60
N GLY A 337 17.02 11.72 -32.29
CA GLY A 337 18.10 11.73 -33.27
C GLY A 337 18.17 10.44 -34.08
N TRP A 338 18.17 9.30 -33.39
CA TRP A 338 18.18 7.97 -34.02
C TRP A 338 16.97 7.76 -34.95
N ALA A 339 15.76 8.10 -34.49
CA ALA A 339 14.55 7.97 -35.30
C ALA A 339 14.60 8.82 -36.58
N ARG A 340 15.10 10.06 -36.48
CA ARG A 340 15.25 10.95 -37.65
C ARG A 340 16.33 10.44 -38.61
N PHE A 341 17.45 9.97 -38.07
CA PHE A 341 18.51 9.32 -38.86
C PHE A 341 17.98 8.12 -39.64
N ALA A 342 17.23 7.22 -39.00
CA ALA A 342 16.67 6.02 -39.64
C ALA A 342 15.71 6.36 -40.81
N ARG A 343 15.16 7.58 -40.83
CA ARG A 343 14.29 8.10 -41.91
C ARG A 343 15.04 8.96 -42.92
N GLY A 344 16.38 9.05 -42.83
CA GLY A 344 17.22 9.87 -43.70
C GLY A 344 17.07 11.38 -43.47
N ARG A 345 16.47 11.80 -42.35
CA ARG A 345 16.25 13.21 -42.00
C ARG A 345 17.42 13.73 -41.19
N TYR A 346 18.57 13.86 -41.83
CA TYR A 346 19.85 14.07 -41.14
C TYR A 346 19.95 15.43 -40.43
N GLU A 347 19.45 16.52 -41.02
CA GLU A 347 19.43 17.84 -40.35
C GLU A 347 18.59 17.82 -39.06
N GLU A 348 17.44 17.15 -39.08
CA GLU A 348 16.62 16.97 -37.88
C GLU A 348 17.34 16.08 -36.85
N ALA A 349 18.03 15.03 -37.30
CA ALA A 349 18.78 14.13 -36.44
C ALA A 349 19.90 14.88 -35.72
N GLU A 350 20.68 15.68 -36.44
CA GLU A 350 21.77 16.51 -35.92
C GLU A 350 21.24 17.42 -34.80
N SER A 351 20.16 18.18 -35.03
CA SER A 351 19.60 19.08 -34.03
C SER A 351 19.17 18.39 -32.73
N TRP A 352 18.65 17.16 -32.81
CA TRP A 352 18.31 16.39 -31.60
C TRP A 352 19.54 15.82 -30.91
N LEU A 353 20.53 15.37 -31.67
CA LEU A 353 21.76 14.80 -31.14
C LEU A 353 22.63 15.87 -30.47
N GLU A 354 22.66 17.10 -30.98
CA GLU A 354 23.31 18.24 -30.29
C GLU A 354 22.73 18.47 -28.89
N LYS A 355 21.40 18.38 -28.74
CA LYS A 355 20.74 18.49 -27.42
C LYS A 355 21.11 17.36 -26.48
N ALA A 356 21.26 16.13 -27.01
CA ALA A 356 21.74 15.02 -26.21
C ALA A 356 23.20 15.26 -25.76
N ILE A 357 24.09 15.61 -26.70
CA ILE A 357 25.51 15.85 -26.44
C ILE A 357 25.72 16.99 -25.43
N ALA A 358 24.86 18.02 -25.45
CA ALA A 358 24.90 19.11 -24.49
C ALA A 358 24.62 18.68 -23.02
N LEU A 359 23.99 17.52 -22.80
CA LEU A 359 23.68 17.00 -21.47
C LEU A 359 24.78 16.07 -20.92
N GLU A 360 25.73 15.63 -21.74
CA GLU A 360 26.77 14.67 -21.34
C GLU A 360 27.59 15.07 -20.11
N PRO A 361 27.97 16.37 -19.93
CA PRO A 361 28.70 16.78 -18.74
C PRO A 361 27.94 16.59 -17.42
N PHE A 362 26.61 16.46 -17.48
CA PHE A 362 25.72 16.46 -16.32
C PHE A 362 25.19 15.07 -15.94
N ILE A 363 25.19 14.10 -16.87
CA ILE A 363 24.71 12.74 -16.59
C ILE A 363 25.75 11.92 -15.81
N ASN A 364 25.31 11.14 -14.82
CA ASN A 364 26.18 10.32 -13.96
C ASN A 364 26.18 8.83 -14.36
N ARG A 365 26.66 8.51 -15.55
CA ARG A 365 26.89 7.11 -15.98
C ARG A 365 28.38 6.80 -16.12
N SER A 366 28.80 5.53 -16.15
CA SER A 366 30.20 5.16 -16.41
C SER A 366 30.56 5.14 -17.90
N ASP A 367 29.56 5.09 -18.77
CA ASP A 367 29.61 4.89 -20.23
C ASP A 367 29.41 6.20 -21.04
N ARG A 368 29.57 7.36 -20.38
CA ARG A 368 28.89 8.64 -20.74
C ARG A 368 28.96 8.97 -22.23
N ALA A 369 27.87 8.59 -22.87
CA ALA A 369 27.26 9.18 -24.06
C ALA A 369 27.83 8.86 -25.45
N ALA A 370 28.61 7.78 -25.55
CA ALA A 370 29.10 7.26 -26.82
C ALA A 370 27.97 7.11 -27.87
N ALA A 371 26.78 6.68 -27.44
CA ALA A 371 25.62 6.47 -28.31
C ALA A 371 25.23 7.71 -29.13
N ALA A 372 25.19 8.90 -28.51
CA ALA A 372 24.85 10.13 -29.23
C ALA A 372 25.96 10.50 -30.22
N HIS A 373 27.23 10.30 -29.87
CA HIS A 373 28.36 10.48 -30.77
C HIS A 373 28.33 9.49 -31.95
N CYS A 374 28.07 8.21 -31.73
CA CYS A 374 27.92 7.22 -32.79
C CYS A 374 26.84 7.65 -33.80
N LEU A 375 25.68 8.06 -33.30
CA LEU A 375 24.57 8.52 -34.13
C LEU A 375 24.88 9.86 -34.83
N MET A 376 25.61 10.76 -34.17
CA MET A 376 26.03 12.04 -34.76
C MET A 376 27.01 11.81 -35.91
N ALA A 377 27.98 10.92 -35.72
CA ALA A 377 28.96 10.57 -36.74
C ALA A 377 28.29 10.01 -38.00
N LYS A 378 27.34 9.07 -37.83
CA LYS A 378 26.50 8.54 -38.91
C LYS A 378 25.68 9.63 -39.59
N THR A 379 25.12 10.55 -38.81
CA THR A 379 24.30 11.65 -39.30
C THR A 379 25.11 12.62 -40.17
N LEU A 380 26.30 13.01 -39.70
CA LEU A 380 27.23 13.88 -40.41
C LEU A 380 27.78 13.21 -41.68
N ASP A 381 28.09 11.90 -41.64
CA ASP A 381 28.40 11.14 -42.84
C ASP A 381 27.22 11.16 -43.85
N GLY A 382 25.98 11.06 -43.36
CA GLY A 382 24.76 11.21 -44.17
C GLY A 382 24.60 12.59 -44.80
N LEU A 383 25.03 13.65 -44.09
CA LEU A 383 25.12 15.04 -44.58
C LEU A 383 26.34 15.30 -45.46
N GLN A 384 27.22 14.32 -45.62
CA GLN A 384 28.51 14.43 -46.31
C GLN A 384 29.50 15.39 -45.62
N ASP A 385 29.30 15.71 -44.35
CA ASP A 385 30.28 16.44 -43.52
C ASP A 385 31.21 15.45 -42.80
N TYR A 386 32.05 14.80 -43.61
CA TYR A 386 32.97 13.77 -43.13
C TYR A 386 34.01 14.31 -42.14
N ARG A 387 34.37 15.59 -42.26
CA ARG A 387 35.39 16.20 -41.39
C ARG A 387 34.86 16.35 -39.98
N SER A 388 33.62 16.85 -39.84
CA SER A 388 32.97 16.98 -38.54
C SER A 388 32.61 15.60 -37.97
N ALA A 389 32.34 14.59 -38.80
CA ALA A 389 32.01 13.23 -38.35
C ALA A 389 33.17 12.52 -37.61
N LEU A 390 34.42 12.74 -38.02
CA LEU A 390 35.60 12.04 -37.48
C LEU A 390 35.74 12.07 -35.95
N PRO A 391 35.70 13.21 -35.26
CA PRO A 391 35.78 13.23 -33.80
C PRO A 391 34.63 12.47 -33.11
N HIS A 392 33.44 12.44 -33.73
CA HIS A 392 32.33 11.65 -33.22
C HIS A 392 32.54 10.14 -33.45
N TRP A 393 33.14 9.75 -34.58
CA TRP A 393 33.56 8.37 -34.82
C TRP A 393 34.64 7.90 -33.86
N GLU A 394 35.65 8.74 -33.56
CA GLU A 394 36.68 8.44 -32.57
C GLU A 394 36.09 8.20 -31.19
N ARG A 395 35.17 9.08 -30.76
CA ARG A 395 34.44 8.92 -29.49
C ARG A 395 33.64 7.62 -29.46
N CYS A 396 32.92 7.32 -30.56
CA CYS A 396 32.16 6.09 -30.70
C CYS A 396 33.05 4.84 -30.60
N ALA A 397 34.18 4.80 -31.31
CA ALA A 397 35.10 3.66 -31.32
C ALA A 397 35.70 3.39 -29.94
N ASN A 398 35.99 4.43 -29.16
CA ASN A 398 36.61 4.28 -27.84
C ASN A 398 35.61 3.83 -26.76
N ASP A 399 34.38 4.35 -26.82
CA ASP A 399 33.47 4.30 -25.68
C ASP A 399 32.21 3.45 -25.91
N ALA A 400 31.84 3.10 -27.15
CA ALA A 400 30.54 2.46 -27.43
C ALA A 400 30.35 1.06 -26.83
N ALA A 401 31.40 0.26 -26.68
CA ALA A 401 31.30 -1.03 -25.98
C ALA A 401 30.98 -0.88 -24.48
N GLN A 402 31.27 0.28 -23.88
CA GLN A 402 30.97 0.52 -22.46
C GLN A 402 29.47 0.68 -22.21
N LEU A 403 28.67 0.89 -23.27
CA LEU A 403 27.21 0.92 -23.18
C LEU A 403 26.63 -0.42 -22.74
N GLY A 404 27.35 -1.54 -22.94
CA GLY A 404 26.91 -2.88 -22.55
C GLY A 404 25.63 -3.34 -23.26
N THR A 405 25.33 -2.79 -24.44
CA THR A 405 24.18 -3.17 -25.26
C THR A 405 24.62 -3.71 -26.63
N PRO A 406 23.84 -4.60 -27.26
CA PRO A 406 24.16 -5.14 -28.58
C PRO A 406 24.34 -4.05 -29.65
N GLU A 407 23.54 -2.97 -29.59
CA GLU A 407 23.70 -1.83 -30.49
C GLU A 407 25.01 -1.06 -30.27
N GLY A 408 25.49 -0.97 -29.02
CA GLY A 408 26.76 -0.34 -28.68
C GLY A 408 27.95 -1.05 -29.32
N ASP A 409 27.99 -2.38 -29.21
CA ASP A 409 29.03 -3.21 -29.84
C ASP A 409 29.00 -3.08 -31.37
N ALA A 410 27.80 -3.10 -31.97
CA ALA A 410 27.64 -2.92 -33.41
C ALA A 410 28.13 -1.54 -33.88
N TRP A 411 27.82 -0.47 -33.14
CA TRP A 411 28.28 0.88 -33.47
C TRP A 411 29.80 1.03 -33.30
N GLN A 412 30.40 0.38 -32.30
CA GLN A 412 31.85 0.39 -32.13
C GLN A 412 32.57 -0.21 -33.33
N GLY A 413 32.10 -1.37 -33.82
CA GLY A 413 32.68 -2.03 -35.00
C GLY A 413 32.60 -1.15 -36.24
N GLN A 414 31.44 -0.52 -36.46
CA GLN A 414 31.24 0.42 -37.58
C GLN A 414 32.15 1.65 -37.48
N ALA A 415 32.41 2.14 -36.26
CA ALA A 415 33.34 3.23 -36.04
C ALA A 415 34.77 2.83 -36.39
N GLY A 416 35.20 1.62 -36.01
CA GLY A 416 36.50 1.06 -36.39
C GLY A 416 36.68 0.99 -37.90
N ASP A 417 35.73 0.35 -38.61
CA ASP A 417 35.75 0.24 -40.07
C ASP A 417 35.86 1.62 -40.76
N ARG A 418 35.15 2.61 -40.21
CA ARG A 418 35.13 3.97 -40.75
C ARG A 418 36.44 4.73 -40.50
N LEU A 419 37.08 4.52 -39.35
CA LEU A 419 38.35 5.14 -38.99
C LEU A 419 39.56 4.50 -39.68
N ASP A 420 39.48 3.22 -40.05
CA ASP A 420 40.50 2.55 -40.87
C ASP A 420 40.52 3.09 -42.31
N GLN A 421 39.40 3.64 -42.78
CA GLN A 421 39.26 4.22 -44.11
C GLN A 421 38.69 5.66 -44.05
N PRO A 422 39.40 6.62 -43.42
CA PRO A 422 38.84 7.93 -43.10
C PRO A 422 38.53 8.77 -44.35
N ASN A 423 39.26 8.52 -45.45
CA ASN A 423 39.10 9.20 -46.74
C ASN A 423 38.15 8.48 -47.71
N ALA A 424 37.68 7.27 -47.37
CA ALA A 424 36.70 6.60 -48.21
C ALA A 424 35.37 7.34 -48.10
N LYS A 425 34.73 7.64 -49.24
CA LYS A 425 33.34 8.09 -49.22
C LYS A 425 32.53 6.95 -48.62
N PRO A 426 31.79 7.16 -47.51
CA PRO A 426 30.94 6.13 -46.97
C PRO A 426 29.99 5.68 -48.09
N PRO A 427 29.67 4.39 -48.19
CA PRO A 427 28.75 3.90 -49.21
C PRO A 427 27.49 4.76 -49.12
N LYS A 428 27.06 5.36 -50.24
CA LYS A 428 25.74 6.03 -50.31
C LYS A 428 24.75 5.03 -49.73
N SER A 429 24.23 5.29 -48.54
CA SER A 429 23.41 4.29 -47.85
C SER A 429 22.22 3.99 -48.76
N ALA A 430 22.19 2.79 -49.34
CA ALA A 430 21.10 2.41 -50.23
C ALA A 430 19.77 2.36 -49.46
N ASN A 431 19.84 2.33 -48.12
CA ASN A 431 18.72 2.48 -47.21
C ASN A 431 19.19 2.96 -45.82
N PRO A 432 18.88 4.19 -45.38
CA PRO A 432 19.20 4.71 -44.04
C PRO A 432 18.71 3.80 -42.90
N ALA A 433 17.60 3.08 -43.13
CA ALA A 433 17.05 2.14 -42.18
C ALA A 433 17.97 0.95 -41.90
N ASN A 434 18.81 0.52 -42.85
CA ASN A 434 19.72 -0.61 -42.62
C ASN A 434 20.97 -0.19 -41.84
N SER A 435 21.43 1.05 -42.01
CA SER A 435 22.57 1.61 -41.27
C SER A 435 22.21 2.11 -39.86
N ALA A 436 20.92 2.16 -39.54
CA ALA A 436 20.43 2.65 -38.25
C ALA A 436 20.51 1.62 -37.14
N TYR A 437 20.53 0.32 -37.45
CA TYR A 437 20.39 -0.74 -36.46
C TYR A 437 21.66 -1.55 -36.29
#